data_AF-A0AAD7L038-F1
#
_entry.id   AF-A0AAD7L038-F1
#
_cell.length_a   1.000
_cell.length_b   1.000
_cell.length_c   1.000
_cell.angle_alpha   90.00
_cell.angle_beta   90.00
_cell.angle_gamma   90.00
#
_symmetry.space_group_name_H-M   'P 1'
#
loop_
_entity.id
_entity.type
_entity.pdbx_description
1 polymer ?
#
loop_
_entity_poly.entity_id
_entity_poly.type
_entity_poly.pdbx_seq_one_letter_code
_entity_poly.pdbx_strand_id
1 'polypeptide(L)'
;MYKYVVTLIGISCLETIRGKLANLAKFGFTDDEIFGLLGRSPLILTLSIDKIQRNMTFILGTMKLPAKVVLKHPFLFYLNLDTVLKPQILLVEKTQCMNLNLQIKRPPILRALRMTEKRFVKQLIECHPKEVADELMEFYGSAKQIKTLAESSKKGTRKGFLF
;
A
#
# COMPACT_ATOMS: atom_id res chain seq x y z
N MET A 1 -1.42 2.03 23.16
CA MET A 1 -1.95 1.18 22.07
C MET A 1 -3.12 0.30 22.52
N TYR A 2 -3.01 -0.44 23.63
CA TYR A 2 -4.07 -1.36 24.08
C TYR A 2 -5.47 -0.72 24.24
N LYS A 3 -5.56 0.50 24.78
CA LYS A 3 -6.83 1.26 24.88
C LYS A 3 -7.55 1.39 23.52
N TYR A 4 -6.81 1.65 22.42
CA TYR A 4 -7.39 1.76 21.08
C TYR A 4 -7.89 0.42 20.54
N VAL A 5 -7.17 -0.68 20.83
CA VAL A 5 -7.60 -2.03 20.45
C VAL A 5 -8.95 -2.34 21.12
N VAL A 6 -9.05 -2.13 22.44
CA VAL A 6 -10.26 -2.38 23.21
C VAL A 6 -11.42 -1.53 22.72
N THR A 7 -11.19 -0.23 22.46
CA THR A 7 -12.22 0.66 21.92
C THR A 7 -12.68 0.23 20.52
N LEU A 8 -11.77 -0.12 19.63
CA LEU A 8 -12.12 -0.55 18.26
C LEU A 8 -12.86 -1.89 18.26
N ILE A 9 -12.49 -2.82 19.13
CA ILE A 9 -13.21 -4.08 19.32
C ILE A 9 -14.61 -3.81 19.88
N GLY A 10 -14.73 -2.94 20.88
CA GLY A 10 -16.01 -2.61 21.51
C GLY A 10 -17.00 -1.89 20.58
N ILE A 11 -16.50 -1.10 19.61
CA ILE A 11 -17.34 -0.38 18.63
C ILE A 11 -17.65 -1.25 17.39
N SER A 12 -16.79 -2.22 17.07
CA SER A 12 -16.95 -3.05 15.87
C SER A 12 -17.83 -4.27 16.14
N CYS A 13 -18.71 -4.63 15.20
CA CYS A 13 -19.44 -5.89 15.29
C CYS A 13 -18.46 -7.08 15.28
N LEU A 14 -18.69 -8.04 16.18
CA LEU A 14 -17.84 -9.23 16.36
C LEU A 14 -17.71 -10.05 15.06
N GLU A 15 -18.76 -10.12 14.25
CA GLU A 15 -18.73 -10.76 12.93
C GLU A 15 -17.77 -10.06 11.96
N THR A 16 -17.71 -8.72 12.00
CA THR A 16 -16.78 -7.93 11.18
C THR A 16 -15.34 -8.18 11.58
N ILE A 17 -15.06 -8.29 12.89
CA ILE A 17 -13.73 -8.62 13.39
C ILE A 17 -13.33 -10.03 12.94
N ARG A 18 -14.20 -11.03 13.14
CA ARG A 18 -13.96 -12.41 12.71
C ARG A 18 -13.69 -12.51 11.21
N GLY A 19 -14.47 -11.79 10.39
CA GLY A 19 -14.26 -11.73 8.95
C GLY A 19 -12.88 -11.18 8.56
N LYS A 20 -12.39 -10.15 9.28
CA LYS A 20 -11.05 -9.58 9.05
C LYS A 20 -9.93 -10.51 9.50
N LEU A 21 -10.07 -11.16 10.66
CA LEU A 21 -9.12 -12.15 11.14
C LEU A 21 -9.02 -13.33 10.16
N ALA A 22 -10.17 -13.86 9.73
CA ALA A 22 -10.21 -14.94 8.73
C ALA A 22 -9.58 -14.52 7.39
N ASN A 23 -9.75 -13.26 6.97
CA ASN A 23 -9.08 -12.76 5.77
C ASN A 23 -7.55 -12.73 5.92
N LEU A 24 -7.04 -12.28 7.07
CA LEU A 24 -5.60 -12.29 7.35
C LEU A 24 -5.04 -13.73 7.41
N ALA A 25 -5.77 -14.65 8.03
CA ALA A 25 -5.39 -16.06 8.10
C ALA A 25 -5.24 -16.72 6.71
N LYS A 26 -6.04 -16.32 5.71
CA LYS A 26 -5.91 -16.80 4.32
C LYS A 26 -4.56 -16.51 3.68
N PHE A 27 -3.81 -15.53 4.20
CA PHE A 27 -2.46 -15.22 3.74
C PHE A 27 -1.36 -16.00 4.48
N GLY A 28 -1.73 -17.00 5.28
CA GLY A 28 -0.81 -17.89 5.98
C GLY A 28 -0.27 -17.31 7.30
N PHE A 29 -0.97 -16.35 7.90
CA PHE A 29 -0.62 -15.84 9.22
C PHE A 29 -1.22 -16.72 10.32
N THR A 30 -0.43 -16.98 11.35
CA THR A 30 -0.91 -17.60 12.59
C THR A 30 -1.73 -16.61 13.42
N ASP A 31 -2.61 -17.11 14.29
CA ASP A 31 -3.40 -16.25 15.19
C ASP A 31 -2.50 -15.31 16.01
N ASP A 32 -1.39 -15.82 16.55
CA ASP A 32 -0.44 -15.03 17.34
C ASP A 32 0.18 -13.88 16.52
N GLU A 33 0.57 -14.14 15.26
CA GLU A 33 1.06 -13.11 14.34
C GLU A 33 -0.01 -12.05 14.05
N ILE A 34 -1.27 -12.45 13.91
CA ILE A 34 -2.40 -11.54 13.66
C ILE A 34 -2.66 -10.68 14.90
N PHE A 35 -2.73 -11.28 16.09
CA PHE A 35 -2.91 -10.53 17.34
C PHE A 35 -1.73 -9.59 17.61
N GLY A 36 -0.50 -10.03 17.35
CA GLY A 36 0.69 -9.18 17.45
C GLY A 36 0.71 -8.03 16.43
N LEU A 37 0.12 -8.21 15.25
CA LEU A 37 -0.10 -7.14 14.27
C LEU A 37 -1.15 -6.14 14.77
N LEU A 38 -2.30 -6.62 15.26
CA LEU A 38 -3.38 -5.77 15.76
C LEU A 38 -3.01 -5.01 17.02
N GLY A 39 -2.20 -5.60 17.91
CA GLY A 39 -1.67 -4.92 19.09
C GLY A 39 -0.76 -3.75 18.75
N ARG A 40 0.01 -3.86 17.64
CA ARG A 40 0.90 -2.79 17.15
C ARG A 40 0.19 -1.78 16.24
N SER A 41 -0.81 -2.22 15.48
CA SER A 41 -1.52 -1.39 14.51
C SER A 41 -3.03 -1.66 14.55
N PRO A 42 -3.73 -1.23 15.62
CA PRO A 42 -5.15 -1.52 15.82
C PRO A 42 -6.04 -0.95 14.72
N LEU A 43 -5.59 0.13 14.07
CA LEU A 43 -6.30 0.78 12.98
C LEU A 43 -6.45 -0.12 11.74
N ILE A 44 -5.80 -1.28 11.66
CA ILE A 44 -6.08 -2.24 10.57
C ILE A 44 -7.56 -2.68 10.63
N LEU A 45 -8.15 -2.73 11.83
CA LEU A 45 -9.56 -3.03 12.02
C LEU A 45 -10.50 -1.94 11.46
N THR A 46 -10.02 -0.76 11.08
CA THR A 46 -10.85 0.24 10.39
C THR A 46 -10.85 0.07 8.86
N LEU A 47 -9.94 -0.72 8.31
CA LEU A 47 -9.84 -0.96 6.87
C LEU A 47 -10.91 -1.96 6.39
N SER A 48 -11.37 -1.81 5.15
CA SER A 48 -12.24 -2.81 4.53
C SER A 48 -11.45 -4.09 4.19
N ILE A 49 -12.13 -5.23 4.21
CA ILE A 49 -11.54 -6.52 3.81
C ILE A 49 -11.01 -6.45 2.37
N ASP A 50 -11.76 -5.83 1.46
CA ASP A 50 -11.36 -5.60 0.07
C ASP A 50 -10.04 -4.81 -0.03
N LYS A 51 -9.86 -3.76 0.79
CA LYS A 51 -8.62 -2.97 0.82
C LYS A 51 -7.42 -3.82 1.26
N ILE A 52 -7.57 -4.60 2.33
CA ILE A 52 -6.53 -5.50 2.84
C ILE A 52 -6.16 -6.52 1.76
N GLN A 53 -7.17 -7.16 1.15
CA GLN A 53 -6.97 -8.18 0.14
C GLN A 53 -6.27 -7.63 -1.11
N ARG A 54 -6.71 -6.49 -1.65
CA ARG A 54 -6.08 -5.87 -2.82
C ARG A 54 -4.63 -5.50 -2.57
N ASN A 55 -4.33 -4.93 -1.40
CA ASN A 55 -2.95 -4.58 -1.04
C ASN A 55 -2.09 -5.84 -0.88
N MET A 56 -2.60 -6.90 -0.24
CA MET A 56 -1.89 -8.17 -0.12
C MET A 56 -1.60 -8.82 -1.47
N THR A 57 -2.61 -8.91 -2.35
CA THR A 57 -2.43 -9.48 -3.70
C THR A 57 -1.34 -8.74 -4.47
N PHE A 58 -1.28 -7.42 -4.37
CA PHE A 58 -0.24 -6.63 -5.04
C PHE A 58 1.15 -6.85 -4.44
N ILE A 59 1.25 -6.91 -3.11
CA ILE A 59 2.53 -7.14 -2.41
C ILE A 59 3.09 -8.53 -2.75
N LEU A 60 2.23 -9.55 -2.75
CA LEU A 60 2.63 -10.93 -3.04
C LEU A 60 2.91 -11.14 -4.54
N GLY A 61 2.02 -10.64 -5.40
CA GLY A 61 2.09 -10.89 -6.85
C GLY A 61 3.08 -9.97 -7.57
N THR A 62 2.88 -8.65 -7.45
CA THR A 62 3.67 -7.66 -8.20
C THR A 62 5.00 -7.36 -7.52
N MET A 63 4.98 -7.07 -6.21
CA MET A 63 6.22 -6.75 -5.49
C MET A 63 7.05 -7.99 -5.15
N LYS A 64 6.48 -9.20 -5.29
CA LYS A 64 7.12 -10.49 -4.97
C LYS A 64 7.71 -10.54 -3.55
N LEU A 65 7.11 -9.81 -2.61
CA LEU A 65 7.56 -9.79 -1.21
C LEU A 65 6.88 -10.91 -0.42
N PRO A 66 7.56 -11.48 0.58
CA PRO A 66 6.95 -12.49 1.44
C PRO A 66 5.80 -11.88 2.25
N ALA A 67 4.73 -12.64 2.48
CA ALA A 67 3.56 -12.20 3.26
C ALA A 67 3.97 -11.58 4.61
N LYS A 68 4.94 -12.19 5.30
CA LYS A 68 5.41 -11.76 6.62
C LYS A 68 6.03 -10.35 6.65
N VAL A 69 6.34 -9.74 5.50
CA VAL A 69 6.83 -8.35 5.46
C VAL A 69 5.80 -7.37 6.04
N VAL A 70 4.51 -7.63 5.83
CA VAL A 70 3.43 -6.73 6.31
C VAL A 70 3.30 -6.75 7.83
N LEU A 71 3.71 -7.85 8.48
CA LEU A 71 3.78 -7.95 9.94
C LEU A 71 4.83 -7.00 10.52
N LYS A 72 5.93 -6.77 9.80
CA LYS A 72 6.96 -5.79 10.19
C LYS A 72 6.60 -4.37 9.75
N HIS A 73 5.81 -4.25 8.69
CA HIS A 73 5.48 -3.00 8.03
C HIS A 73 3.97 -2.82 7.81
N PRO A 74 3.17 -2.65 8.88
CA PRO A 74 1.72 -2.52 8.79
C PRO A 74 1.26 -1.33 7.95
N PHE A 75 2.14 -0.33 7.74
CA PHE A 75 1.83 0.84 6.93
C PHE A 75 1.40 0.49 5.49
N LEU A 76 1.85 -0.66 4.97
CA LEU A 76 1.51 -1.16 3.65
C LEU A 76 0.01 -1.37 3.44
N PHE A 77 -0.76 -1.62 4.51
CA PHE A 77 -2.22 -1.74 4.41
C PHE A 77 -2.93 -0.40 4.22
N TYR A 78 -2.35 0.69 4.72
CA TYR A 78 -2.96 2.02 4.63
C TYR A 78 -2.67 2.73 3.32
N LEU A 79 -1.60 2.32 2.60
CA LEU A 79 -1.25 2.93 1.34
C LEU A 79 -2.34 2.75 0.29
N ASN A 80 -2.55 3.80 -0.50
CA ASN A 80 -3.42 3.73 -1.66
C ASN A 80 -2.76 2.93 -2.76
N LEU A 81 -3.41 1.83 -3.14
CA LEU A 81 -2.86 0.89 -4.10
C LEU A 81 -2.58 1.57 -5.43
N ASP A 82 -3.55 2.30 -5.95
CA ASP A 82 -3.48 2.86 -7.29
C ASP A 82 -2.71 4.18 -7.37
N THR A 83 -2.74 4.99 -6.30
CA THR A 83 -2.11 6.33 -6.33
C THR A 83 -0.72 6.37 -5.74
N VAL A 84 -0.35 5.37 -4.93
CA VAL A 84 0.96 5.32 -4.26
C VAL A 84 1.70 4.04 -4.62
N LEU A 85 1.16 2.87 -4.27
CA LEU A 85 1.88 1.60 -4.44
C LEU A 85 2.22 1.32 -5.92
N LYS A 86 1.22 1.28 -6.81
CA LYS A 86 1.43 1.03 -8.25
C LYS A 86 2.41 2.01 -8.89
N PRO A 87 2.20 3.34 -8.85
CA PRO A 87 3.07 4.27 -9.58
C PRO A 87 4.49 4.28 -9.01
N GLN A 88 4.68 4.11 -7.70
CA GLN A 88 6.03 4.05 -7.12
C GLN A 88 6.75 2.76 -7.47
N ILE A 89 6.06 1.61 -7.48
CA ILE A 89 6.66 0.32 -7.87
C ILE A 89 6.99 0.29 -9.36
N LEU A 90 6.07 0.74 -10.22
CA LEU A 90 6.31 0.83 -11.66
C LEU A 90 7.48 1.76 -11.98
N LEU A 91 7.64 2.88 -11.26
CA LEU A 91 8.78 3.76 -11.44
C LEU A 91 10.09 3.09 -10.97
N VAL A 92 10.05 2.38 -9.85
CA VAL A 92 11.17 1.58 -9.34
C VAL A 92 11.58 0.50 -10.35
N GLU A 93 10.63 -0.14 -11.03
CA GLU A 93 10.90 -1.11 -12.08
C GLU A 93 11.46 -0.44 -13.34
N LYS A 94 10.88 0.69 -13.79
CA LYS A 94 11.36 1.44 -14.95
C LYS A 94 12.81 1.91 -14.77
N THR A 95 13.13 2.46 -13.60
CA THR A 95 14.51 2.87 -13.26
C THR A 95 15.49 1.70 -13.23
N GLN A 96 15.05 0.49 -12.85
CA GLN A 96 15.88 -0.72 -12.93
C GLN A 96 16.09 -1.17 -14.38
N CYS A 97 15.06 -1.14 -15.22
CA CYS A 97 15.16 -1.51 -16.63
C CYS A 97 16.08 -0.59 -17.42
N MET A 98 16.14 0.70 -17.06
CA MET A 98 17.02 1.68 -17.70
C MET A 98 18.50 1.53 -17.29
N ASN A 99 18.85 0.54 -16.45
CA ASN A 99 20.20 0.34 -15.90
C ASN A 99 20.79 1.63 -15.32
N LEU A 100 19.94 2.52 -14.80
CA LEU A 100 20.38 3.72 -14.12
C LEU A 100 21.05 3.25 -12.83
N ASN A 101 22.37 3.09 -12.87
CA ASN A 101 23.18 2.85 -11.68
C ASN A 101 22.98 4.05 -10.75
N LEU A 102 22.02 3.92 -9.83
CA LEU A 102 21.82 4.81 -8.71
C LEU A 102 23.05 4.65 -7.80
N GLN A 103 24.14 5.32 -8.18
CA GLN A 103 25.41 5.37 -7.44
C GLN A 103 25.22 5.88 -6.00
N ILE A 104 24.07 6.51 -5.73
CA ILE A 104 23.66 7.02 -4.42
C ILE A 104 22.66 6.04 -3.80
N LYS A 105 23.13 5.24 -2.82
CA LYS A 105 22.39 4.40 -1.86
C LYS A 105 20.86 4.43 -2.05
N ARG A 106 20.34 3.55 -2.92
CA ARG A 106 18.90 3.39 -3.14
C ARG A 106 18.22 3.14 -1.78
N PRO A 107 17.22 3.95 -1.37
CA PRO A 107 16.42 3.59 -0.21
C PRO A 107 15.77 2.23 -0.50
N PRO A 108 15.76 1.28 0.45
CA PRO A 108 15.02 0.04 0.29
C PRO A 108 13.59 0.35 -0.17
N ILE A 109 13.00 -0.48 -1.04
CA ILE A 109 11.69 -0.20 -1.64
C ILE A 109 10.62 0.15 -0.60
N LEU A 110 10.64 -0.54 0.54
CA LEU A 110 9.77 -0.28 1.69
C LEU A 110 9.99 1.10 2.32
N ARG A 111 11.25 1.58 2.34
CA ARG A 111 11.58 2.91 2.81
C ARG A 111 11.06 3.96 1.82
N ALA A 112 11.21 3.73 0.52
CA ALA A 112 10.69 4.62 -0.51
C ALA A 112 9.15 4.76 -0.43
N LEU A 113 8.44 3.64 -0.28
CA LEU A 113 6.98 3.60 -0.10
C LEU A 113 6.47 4.33 1.15
N ARG A 114 7.32 4.52 2.15
CA ARG A 114 6.98 5.24 3.38
C ARG A 114 7.20 6.75 3.25
N MET A 115 7.99 7.20 2.28
CA MET A 115 8.33 8.61 2.13
C MET A 115 7.15 9.43 1.60
N THR A 116 7.18 10.73 1.89
CA THR A 116 6.29 11.68 1.21
C THR A 116 6.65 11.76 -0.27
N GLU A 117 5.65 12.07 -1.10
CA GLU A 117 5.86 12.20 -2.54
C GLU A 117 6.98 13.18 -2.90
N LYS A 118 7.03 14.34 -2.25
CA LYS A 118 8.08 15.34 -2.48
C LYS A 118 9.48 14.74 -2.29
N ARG A 119 9.64 13.92 -1.23
CA ARG A 119 10.92 13.26 -0.94
C ARG A 119 11.19 12.11 -1.92
N PHE A 120 10.16 11.39 -2.33
CA PHE A 120 10.26 10.33 -3.32
C PHE A 120 10.74 10.87 -4.67
N VAL A 121 10.11 11.94 -5.19
CA VAL A 121 10.51 12.61 -6.45
C VAL A 121 11.95 13.11 -6.35
N LYS A 122 12.29 13.83 -5.28
CA LYS A 122 13.65 14.33 -5.08
C LYS A 122 14.72 13.24 -5.07
N GLN A 123 14.41 12.08 -4.47
CA GLN A 123 15.39 11.03 -4.24
C GLN A 123 15.45 9.97 -5.35
N LEU A 124 14.37 9.78 -6.13
CA LEU A 124 14.31 8.80 -7.21
C LEU A 124 14.23 9.41 -8.62
N ILE A 125 13.82 10.67 -8.76
CA ILE A 125 13.66 11.33 -10.07
C ILE A 125 14.72 12.41 -10.23
N GLU A 126 14.78 13.39 -9.32
CA GLU A 126 15.70 14.54 -9.40
C GLU A 126 17.19 14.18 -9.18
N CYS A 127 17.48 12.92 -8.81
CA CYS A 127 18.85 12.42 -8.71
C CYS A 127 19.47 12.10 -10.08
N HIS A 128 18.69 12.16 -11.16
CA HIS A 128 19.13 11.89 -12.52
C HIS A 128 19.39 13.17 -13.32
N PRO A 129 20.16 13.10 -14.44
CA PRO A 129 20.27 14.20 -15.39
C PRO A 129 18.88 14.65 -15.86
N LYS A 130 18.73 15.94 -16.21
CA LYS A 130 17.44 16.55 -16.54
C LYS A 130 16.62 15.74 -17.55
N GLU A 131 17.25 15.21 -18.59
CA GLU A 131 16.58 14.44 -19.64
C GLU A 131 15.89 13.18 -19.10
N VAL A 132 16.60 12.43 -18.23
CA VAL A 132 16.06 11.21 -17.59
C VAL A 132 15.03 11.56 -16.52
N ALA A 133 15.25 12.66 -15.77
CA ALA A 133 14.32 13.12 -14.76
C ALA A 133 12.96 13.51 -15.36
N ASP A 134 12.95 14.20 -16.50
CA ASP A 134 11.73 14.57 -17.24
C ASP A 134 10.99 13.31 -17.71
N GLU A 135 11.68 12.35 -18.32
CA GLU A 135 11.07 11.10 -18.79
C GLU A 135 10.47 10.26 -17.65
N LEU A 136 11.16 10.20 -16.50
CA LEU A 136 10.66 9.52 -15.30
C LEU A 136 9.47 10.25 -14.69
N MET A 137 9.46 11.58 -14.72
CA MET A 137 8.37 12.40 -14.21
C MET A 137 7.12 12.27 -15.07
N GLU A 138 7.25 12.27 -16.40
CA GLU A 138 6.15 12.06 -17.34
C GLU A 138 5.54 10.67 -17.17
N PHE A 139 6.38 9.64 -17.03
CA PHE A 139 5.94 8.28 -16.74
C PHE A 139 5.21 8.19 -15.39
N TYR A 140 5.74 8.81 -14.33
CA TYR A 140 5.11 8.82 -13.01
C TYR A 140 3.76 9.55 -13.02
N GLY A 141 3.66 10.67 -13.75
CA GLY A 141 2.41 11.39 -13.98
C GLY A 141 1.37 10.52 -14.70
N SER A 142 1.78 9.85 -15.77
CA SER A 142 0.93 8.94 -16.54
C SER A 142 0.44 7.76 -15.68
N ALA A 143 1.33 7.13 -14.92
CA ALA A 143 1.00 6.00 -14.04
C ALA A 143 -0.05 6.35 -12.96
N LYS A 144 -0.09 7.60 -12.51
CA LYS A 144 -1.12 8.10 -11.59
C LYS A 144 -2.45 8.40 -12.27
N GLN A 145 -2.43 8.93 -13.49
CA GLN A 145 -3.63 9.41 -14.20
C GLN A 145 -4.49 8.30 -14.78
N ILE A 146 -3.96 7.07 -14.95
CA ILE A 146 -4.70 5.89 -15.42
C ILE A 146 -5.99 5.64 -14.61
N LYS A 147 -6.07 6.14 -13.37
CA LYS A 147 -7.25 5.99 -12.51
C LYS A 147 -8.29 7.11 -12.63
N THR A 148 -7.91 8.34 -13.00
CA THR A 148 -8.83 9.48 -13.05
C THR A 148 -9.97 9.23 -14.05
N LEU A 149 -9.68 8.50 -15.14
CA LEU A 149 -10.65 8.04 -16.13
C LEU A 149 -11.46 6.80 -15.69
N ALA A 150 -10.90 5.92 -14.86
CA ALA A 150 -11.58 4.69 -14.42
C ALA A 150 -12.51 4.93 -13.21
N GLU A 151 -12.22 5.92 -12.35
CA GLU A 151 -13.05 6.29 -11.20
C GLU A 151 -14.24 7.17 -11.58
N SER A 152 -14.13 8.01 -12.63
CA SER A 152 -15.27 8.75 -13.18
C SER A 152 -16.35 7.82 -13.75
N SER A 153 -15.96 6.65 -14.28
CA SER A 153 -16.88 5.61 -14.78
C SER A 153 -17.58 4.81 -13.66
N LYS A 154 -16.98 4.69 -12.47
CA LYS A 154 -17.54 3.91 -11.33
C LYS A 154 -18.46 4.69 -10.40
N LYS A 155 -18.72 5.99 -10.66
CA LYS A 155 -19.64 6.80 -9.84
C LYS A 155 -21.12 6.38 -9.91
N GLY A 156 -21.48 5.40 -10.75
CA GLY A 156 -22.88 4.98 -10.99
C GLY A 156 -23.48 3.97 -10.00
N THR A 157 -22.82 3.54 -8.91
CA THR A 157 -23.43 2.56 -8.00
C THR A 157 -23.01 2.76 -6.55
N ARG A 158 -23.54 3.80 -5.92
CA ARG A 158 -23.69 3.82 -4.45
C ARG A 158 -25.17 3.70 -4.15
N LYS A 159 -25.70 2.47 -4.04
CA LYS A 159 -26.90 2.27 -3.22
C LYS A 159 -26.46 2.52 -1.79
N GLY A 160 -26.83 3.69 -1.28
CA GLY A 160 -26.61 4.07 0.11
C GLY A 160 -27.32 3.10 1.04
N PHE A 161 -26.73 2.86 2.20
CA PHE A 161 -27.42 2.25 3.33
C PHE A 161 -28.52 3.22 3.77
N LEU A 162 -29.79 2.78 3.74
CA LEU A 162 -30.82 3.37 4.58
C LEU A 162 -30.55 2.89 6.00
N PHE A 163 -30.39 3.86 6.91
CA PHE A 163 -30.62 3.64 8.33
C PHE A 163 -32.12 3.46 8.57
#